data_AF-A0A537KSM6-F1
#
_entry.id   AF-A0A537KSM6-F1
#
_cell.length_a   1.000
_cell.length_b   1.000
_cell.length_c   1.000
_cell.angle_alpha   90.00
_cell.angle_beta   90.00
_cell.angle_gamma   90.00
#
_symmetry.space_group_name_H-M   'P 1'
#
loop_
_entity.id
_entity.type
_entity.pdbx_description
1 polymer ?
#
loop_
_entity_poly.entity_id
_entity_poly.type
_entity_poly.pdbx_seq_one_letter_code
_entity_poly.pdbx_strand_id
1 'polypeptide(L)'
;MRVEAWASKLKDTPSRSEAIRRLVEMGLASARPTIAKASGKTAARASKLAGQMIDILGDGSAPLEEREKRKRRLIKGPSEFRKMRADLPKPKG
;
A
#
# COMPACT_ATOMS: atom_id res chain seq x y z
N MET A 1 -39.20 3.45 -7.20
CA MET A 1 -38.00 3.44 -6.33
C MET A 1 -36.85 2.76 -7.07
N ARG A 2 -35.62 3.30 -6.99
CA ARG A 2 -34.45 2.81 -7.76
C ARG A 2 -34.03 1.37 -7.40
N VAL A 3 -34.15 0.97 -6.13
CA VAL A 3 -33.80 -0.38 -5.67
C VAL A 3 -34.82 -1.40 -6.18
N GLU A 4 -36.11 -1.09 -6.13
CA GLU A 4 -37.17 -1.97 -6.64
C GLU A 4 -37.04 -2.22 -8.13
N ALA A 5 -36.78 -1.17 -8.92
CA ALA A 5 -36.57 -1.29 -10.36
C ALA A 5 -35.32 -2.11 -10.73
N TRP A 6 -34.34 -2.19 -9.83
CA TRP A 6 -33.19 -3.07 -9.98
C TRP A 6 -33.53 -4.50 -9.55
N ALA A 7 -34.20 -4.68 -8.41
CA ALA A 7 -34.65 -5.98 -7.91
C ALA A 7 -35.59 -6.69 -8.90
N SER A 8 -36.50 -5.98 -9.56
CA SER A 8 -37.40 -6.54 -10.56
C SER A 8 -36.70 -7.05 -11.83
N LYS A 9 -35.44 -6.68 -12.06
CA LYS A 9 -34.63 -7.19 -13.18
C LYS A 9 -33.88 -8.48 -12.81
N LEU A 10 -33.85 -8.85 -11.52
CA LEU A 10 -33.23 -10.09 -11.07
C LEU A 10 -34.22 -11.24 -11.23
N LYS A 11 -33.70 -12.41 -11.63
CA LYS A 11 -34.50 -13.61 -11.95
C LYS A 11 -35.36 -14.11 -10.78
N ASP A 12 -34.91 -13.87 -9.56
CA ASP A 12 -35.55 -14.29 -8.31
C ASP A 12 -36.40 -13.20 -7.65
N THR A 13 -36.48 -11.99 -8.24
CA THR A 13 -37.28 -10.86 -7.74
C THR A 13 -37.17 -10.70 -6.21
N PRO A 14 -35.94 -10.46 -5.70
CA PRO A 14 -35.69 -10.50 -4.26
C PRO A 14 -36.49 -9.43 -3.52
N SER A 15 -36.79 -9.70 -2.26
CA SER A 15 -37.40 -8.70 -1.37
C SER A 15 -36.50 -7.47 -1.28
N ARG A 16 -37.08 -6.31 -0.93
CA ARG A 16 -36.32 -5.06 -0.77
C ARG A 16 -35.09 -5.22 0.13
N SER A 17 -35.24 -5.96 1.24
CA SER A 17 -34.15 -6.21 2.19
C SER A 17 -33.03 -7.06 1.58
N GLU A 18 -33.37 -8.09 0.80
CA GLU A 18 -32.39 -8.92 0.09
C GLU A 18 -31.70 -8.16 -1.04
N ALA A 19 -32.44 -7.33 -1.77
CA ALA A 19 -31.90 -6.50 -2.83
C ALA A 19 -30.85 -5.51 -2.26
N ILE A 20 -31.17 -4.85 -1.14
CA ILE A 20 -30.24 -3.97 -0.43
C ILE A 20 -29.01 -4.75 0.05
N ARG A 21 -29.22 -5.93 0.67
CA ARG A 21 -28.11 -6.77 1.15
C ARG A 21 -27.16 -7.13 0.00
N ARG A 22 -27.67 -7.57 -1.14
CA ARG A 22 -26.84 -7.91 -2.32
C ARG A 22 -26.08 -6.70 -2.88
N LEU A 23 -26.71 -5.53 -2.92
CA LEU A 23 -26.03 -4.29 -3.32
C LEU A 23 -24.87 -3.95 -2.38
N VAL A 24 -25.06 -4.12 -1.07
CA VAL A 24 -24.01 -3.91 -0.07
C VAL A 24 -22.91 -4.94 -0.22
N GLU A 25 -23.23 -6.23 -0.38
CA GLU A 25 -22.26 -7.30 -0.59
C GLU A 25 -21.41 -7.07 -1.86
N MET A 26 -22.05 -6.67 -2.98
CA MET A 26 -21.34 -6.30 -4.20
C MET A 26 -20.45 -5.06 -4.00
N GLY A 27 -20.95 -4.05 -3.29
CA GLY A 27 -20.18 -2.85 -2.94
C GLY A 27 -18.93 -3.19 -2.12
N LEU A 28 -19.08 -4.01 -1.09
CA LEU A 28 -17.98 -4.46 -0.23
C LEU A 28 -16.99 -5.36 -0.97
N ALA A 29 -17.46 -6.27 -1.83
CA ALA A 29 -16.59 -7.11 -2.65
C ALA A 29 -15.79 -6.29 -3.68
N SER A 30 -16.39 -5.22 -4.21
CA SER A 30 -15.73 -4.27 -5.12
C SER A 30 -14.80 -3.29 -4.42
N ALA A 31 -15.05 -3.01 -3.13
CA ALA A 31 -14.23 -2.17 -2.28
C ALA A 31 -12.94 -2.93 -1.88
N ARG A 32 -12.05 -3.12 -2.85
CA ARG A 32 -10.63 -3.32 -2.51
C ARG A 32 -10.20 -2.08 -1.73
N PRO A 33 -9.50 -2.21 -0.59
CA PRO A 33 -8.83 -1.07 0.00
C PRO A 33 -7.92 -0.51 -1.08
N THR A 34 -8.30 0.60 -1.68
CA THR A 34 -7.43 1.35 -2.58
C THR A 34 -6.43 2.08 -1.70
N ILE A 35 -5.56 1.33 -1.03
CA ILE A 35 -4.23 1.83 -0.72
C ILE A 35 -3.59 1.91 -2.10
N ALA A 36 -3.86 3.02 -2.80
CA ALA A 36 -3.32 3.28 -4.11
C ALA A 36 -1.80 3.13 -3.95
N LYS A 37 -1.24 2.06 -4.52
CA LYS A 37 0.21 1.88 -4.49
C LYS A 37 0.78 3.14 -5.10
N ALA A 38 1.63 3.82 -4.33
CA ALA A 38 2.31 5.01 -4.83
C ALA A 38 2.93 4.67 -6.19
N SER A 39 2.69 5.51 -7.19
CA SER A 39 3.27 5.31 -8.51
C SER A 39 4.79 5.12 -8.37
N GLY A 40 5.42 4.35 -9.26
CA GLY A 40 6.87 4.15 -9.21
C GLY A 40 7.66 5.47 -9.14
N LYS A 41 7.15 6.51 -9.80
CA LYS A 41 7.69 7.88 -9.74
C LYS A 41 7.59 8.49 -8.34
N THR A 42 6.44 8.36 -7.68
CA THR A 42 6.23 8.85 -6.32
C THR A 42 7.12 8.12 -5.33
N ALA A 43 7.23 6.79 -5.44
CA ALA A 43 8.09 5.97 -4.60
C ALA A 43 9.58 6.32 -4.78
N ALA A 44 10.04 6.49 -6.03
CA ALA A 44 11.42 6.90 -6.31
C ALA A 44 11.74 8.28 -5.74
N ARG A 45 10.81 9.24 -5.87
CA ARG A 45 10.96 10.59 -5.29
C ARG A 45 11.04 10.54 -3.77
N ALA A 46 10.17 9.77 -3.12
CA ALA A 46 10.19 9.59 -1.66
C ALA A 46 11.51 8.97 -1.18
N SER A 47 12.01 7.94 -1.87
CA SER A 47 13.30 7.32 -1.56
C SER A 47 14.47 8.30 -1.68
N LYS A 48 14.47 9.14 -2.74
CA LYS A 48 15.48 10.20 -2.92
C LYS A 48 15.47 11.21 -1.76
N LEU A 49 14.29 11.72 -1.39
CA LEU A 49 14.15 12.69 -0.30
C LEU A 49 14.58 12.08 1.04
N ALA A 50 14.19 10.83 1.31
CA ALA A 50 14.62 10.12 2.51
C ALA A 50 16.15 9.96 2.57
N GLY A 51 16.78 9.64 1.43
CA GLY A 51 18.24 9.57 1.33
C GLY A 51 18.92 10.89 1.67
N GLN A 52 18.41 12.01 1.13
CA GLN A 52 18.93 13.35 1.43
C GLN A 52 18.76 13.72 2.91
N MET A 53 17.61 13.40 3.51
CA MET A 53 17.38 13.71 4.92
C MET A 53 18.30 12.89 5.85
N ILE A 54 18.58 11.63 5.49
CA ILE A 54 19.56 10.81 6.23
C ILE A 54 20.97 11.41 6.14
N ASP A 55 21.35 12.00 5.01
CA ASP A 55 22.66 12.66 4.87
C ASP A 55 22.77 13.89 5.77
N ILE A 56 21.69 14.67 5.88
CA ILE A 56 21.58 15.88 6.71
C ILE A 56 21.60 15.53 8.20
N LEU A 57 20.80 14.54 8.60
CA LEU A 57 20.69 14.10 10.00
C LEU A 57 21.85 13.18 10.44
N GLY A 58 22.63 12.70 9.49
CA GLY A 58 23.74 11.80 9.73
C GLY A 58 24.89 12.49 10.47
N ASP A 59 25.61 11.72 11.25
CA ASP A 59 26.81 12.18 11.95
C ASP A 59 27.89 12.63 10.95
N GLY A 60 28.08 13.94 10.86
CA GLY A 60 29.05 14.58 9.98
C GLY A 60 30.51 14.29 10.33
N SER A 61 30.78 13.87 11.57
CA SER A 61 32.14 13.58 12.05
C SER A 61 32.63 12.18 11.66
N ALA A 62 31.72 11.30 11.22
CA ALA A 62 32.05 9.95 10.84
C ALA A 62 32.64 9.86 9.42
N PRO A 63 33.55 8.88 9.17
CA PRO A 63 34.05 8.60 7.82
C PRO A 63 32.93 8.32 6.82
N LEU A 64 33.10 8.79 5.57
CA LEU A 64 32.11 8.71 4.51
C LEU A 64 31.61 7.28 4.26
N GLU A 65 32.51 6.30 4.29
CA GLU A 65 32.19 4.89 4.07
C GLU A 65 31.24 4.33 5.15
N GLU A 66 31.50 4.66 6.42
CA GLU A 66 30.65 4.26 7.55
C GLU A 66 29.29 4.98 7.53
N ARG A 67 29.25 6.23 7.07
CA ARG A 67 27.98 6.97 6.86
C ARG A 67 27.15 6.32 5.76
N GLU A 68 27.75 5.97 4.62
CA GLU A 68 27.08 5.30 3.50
C GLU A 68 26.57 3.90 3.89
N LYS A 69 27.36 3.13 4.65
CA LYS A 69 26.96 1.82 5.16
C LYS A 69 25.76 1.93 6.11
N ARG A 70 25.77 2.90 7.04
CA ARG A 70 24.63 3.19 7.94
C ARG A 70 23.39 3.63 7.17
N LYS A 71 23.54 4.52 6.19
CA LYS A 71 22.45 4.97 5.32
C LYS A 71 21.82 3.82 4.54
N ARG A 72 22.62 2.95 3.91
CA ARG A 72 22.12 1.74 3.24
C ARG A 72 21.38 0.81 4.19
N ARG A 73 21.86 0.67 5.44
CA ARG A 73 21.18 -0.12 6.48
C ARG A 73 19.83 0.50 6.88
N LEU A 74 19.71 1.81 6.97
CA LEU A 74 18.46 2.52 7.27
C LEU A 74 17.45 2.42 6.13
N ILE A 75 17.88 2.70 4.89
CA ILE A 75 17.00 2.66 3.71
C ILE A 75 16.48 1.23 3.44
N LYS A 76 17.36 0.23 3.53
CA LYS A 76 16.98 -1.18 3.36
C LYS A 76 16.26 -1.72 4.60
N GLY A 77 16.56 -1.16 5.77
CA GLY A 77 16.09 -1.61 7.08
C GLY A 77 16.91 -2.78 7.65
N PRO A 78 16.79 -3.02 8.98
CA PRO A 78 17.38 -4.18 9.65
C PRO A 78 16.82 -5.50 9.09
N SER A 79 17.63 -6.56 9.10
CA SER A 79 17.31 -7.87 8.51
C SER A 79 16.02 -8.49 9.05
N GLU A 80 15.78 -8.30 10.34
CA GLU A 80 14.64 -8.79 11.12
C GLU A 80 13.31 -8.30 10.53
N PHE A 81 13.29 -7.07 10.01
CA PHE A 81 12.09 -6.42 9.48
C PHE A 81 11.97 -6.52 7.96
N ARG A 82 13.02 -6.94 7.24
CA ARG A 82 13.01 -7.04 5.77
C ARG A 82 11.93 -8.00 5.25
N LYS A 83 11.66 -9.10 5.98
CA LYS A 83 10.63 -10.08 5.59
C LYS A 83 9.19 -9.55 5.78
N MET A 84 9.00 -8.58 6.66
CA MET A 84 7.70 -7.94 6.91
C MET A 84 7.40 -6.79 5.94
N ARG A 85 8.40 -6.29 5.21
CA ARG A 85 8.25 -5.22 4.22
C ARG A 85 7.49 -5.73 2.99
N ALA A 86 6.25 -5.29 2.84
CA ALA A 86 5.40 -5.61 1.69
C ALA A 86 5.80 -4.85 0.41
N ASP A 87 6.63 -3.81 0.53
CA ASP A 87 7.05 -2.91 -0.55
C ASP A 87 8.31 -3.38 -1.29
N LEU A 88 9.11 -4.27 -0.68
CA LEU A 88 10.34 -4.79 -1.29
C LEU A 88 10.10 -6.14 -2.00
N PRO A 89 10.80 -6.41 -3.11
CA PRO A 89 10.79 -7.73 -3.73
C PRO A 89 11.33 -8.77 -2.73
N LYS A 90 10.56 -9.84 -2.50
CA LYS A 90 10.99 -10.94 -1.64
C LYS A 90 12.15 -11.67 -2.33
N PRO A 91 13.24 -12.00 -1.60
CA PRO A 91 14.31 -12.80 -2.17
C PRO A 91 13.73 -14.14 -2.62
N LYS A 92 13.99 -14.53 -3.87
CA LYS A 92 13.72 -15.89 -4.34
C LYS A 92 14.77 -16.81 -3.71
N GLY A 93 14.30 -17.82 -2.98
CA GLY A 93 15.11 -18.96 -2.57
C GLY A 93 15.35 -19.89 -3.74
#